data_AF-A0A1C0VUS4-F1
#
_entry.id   AF-A0A1C0VUS4-F1
#
_cell.length_a   1.000
_cell.length_b   1.000
_cell.length_c   1.000
_cell.angle_alpha   90.00
_cell.angle_beta   90.00
_cell.angle_gamma   90.00
#
_symmetry.space_group_name_H-M   'P 1'
#
loop_
_entity.id
_entity.type
_entity.pdbx_description
1 polymer ?
#
loop_
_entity_poly.entity_id
_entity_poly.type
_entity_poly.pdbx_seq_one_letter_code
_entity_poly.pdbx_strand_id
1 'polypeptide(L)' 'MKQISDINPLDLGGEPLAEKARAKLRRERFEQEKENGYQLLVELCYLGEYDMAKQLANKNQKWGYQIVDGVVMDRID' A
#
# COMPACT_ATOMS: atom_id res chain seq x y z
N MET A 1 -45.94 8.44 -1.66
CA MET A 1 -44.71 8.78 -0.91
C MET A 1 -44.63 7.86 0.29
N LYS A 2 -43.63 6.97 0.37
CA LYS A 2 -43.43 6.08 1.52
C LYS A 2 -42.21 6.56 2.29
N GLN A 3 -42.42 6.97 3.54
CA GLN A 3 -41.40 7.37 4.49
C GLN A 3 -40.39 6.22 4.66
N ILE A 4 -39.11 6.54 4.50
CA ILE A 4 -38.01 5.64 4.82
C ILE A 4 -37.83 5.73 6.33
N SER A 5 -38.07 4.59 6.95
CA SER A 5 -38.05 4.30 8.36
C SER A 5 -36.73 4.65 9.04
N ASP A 6 -36.83 4.95 10.34
CA ASP A 6 -35.78 4.97 11.34
C ASP A 6 -34.57 4.08 11.00
N ILE A 7 -33.47 4.71 10.58
CA ILE A 7 -32.16 4.07 10.62
C ILE A 7 -31.55 4.45 11.97
N ASN A 8 -31.62 3.52 12.92
CA ASN A 8 -30.88 3.59 14.18
C ASN A 8 -29.37 3.67 13.87
N PRO A 9 -28.65 4.75 14.25
CA PRO A 9 -27.21 4.89 13.98
C PRO A 9 -26.32 4.01 14.89
N LEU A 10 -26.92 3.12 15.70
CA LEU A 10 -26.27 2.34 16.75
C LEU A 10 -26.67 0.85 16.73
N ASP A 11 -27.17 0.34 15.60
CA ASP A 11 -27.39 -1.11 15.46
C ASP A 11 -26.05 -1.82 15.18
N LEU A 12 -25.37 -2.08 16.29
CA LEU A 12 -24.24 -2.99 16.46
C LEU A 12 -24.60 -4.39 15.91
N GLY A 13 -24.13 -4.74 14.70
CA GLY A 13 -24.27 -6.11 14.21
C GLY A 13 -23.87 -6.44 12.76
N GLY A 14 -23.38 -5.48 11.97
CA GLY A 14 -23.13 -5.65 10.53
C GLY A 14 -21.83 -6.38 10.14
N GLU A 15 -21.85 -7.71 10.25
CA GLU A 15 -21.18 -8.72 9.41
C GLU A 15 -19.62 -8.80 9.33
N PRO A 16 -19.01 -9.92 9.75
CA PRO A 16 -17.59 -10.25 9.52
C PRO A 16 -17.15 -10.20 8.04
N LEU A 17 -18.10 -10.23 7.10
CA LEU A 17 -17.86 -10.14 5.67
C LEU A 17 -17.39 -8.74 5.25
N ALA A 18 -17.91 -7.67 5.87
CA ALA A 18 -17.50 -6.29 5.58
C ALA A 18 -16.07 -6.01 6.06
N GLU A 19 -15.68 -6.58 7.21
CA GLU A 19 -14.32 -6.45 7.73
C GLU A 19 -13.31 -7.24 6.88
N LYS A 20 -13.66 -8.48 6.49
CA LYS A 20 -12.86 -9.29 5.56
C LYS A 20 -12.70 -8.62 4.20
N ALA A 21 -13.77 -8.02 3.66
CA ALA A 21 -13.72 -7.28 2.40
C ALA A 21 -12.84 -6.02 2.49
N ARG A 22 -12.93 -5.26 3.59
CA ARG A 22 -12.05 -4.11 3.84
C ARG A 22 -10.59 -4.53 4.00
N ALA A 23 -10.32 -5.66 4.67
CA ALA A 23 -8.97 -6.20 4.80
C ALA A 23 -8.39 -6.62 3.44
N LYS A 24 -9.20 -7.24 2.57
CA LYS A 24 -8.81 -7.59 1.20
C LYS A 24 -8.47 -6.35 0.38
N LEU A 25 -9.34 -5.34 0.40
CA LEU A 25 -9.12 -4.07 -0.32
C LEU A 25 -7.84 -3.36 0.15
N ARG A 26 -7.56 -3.36 1.47
CA ARG A 26 -6.31 -2.79 2.01
C ARG A 26 -5.07 -3.53 1.52
N ARG A 27 -5.12 -4.86 1.47
CA ARG A 27 -4.02 -5.68 0.94
C ARG A 27 -3.80 -5.38 -0.55
N GLU A 28 -4.86 -5.40 -1.35
CA GLU A 28 -4.77 -5.11 -2.79
C GLU A 28 -4.18 -3.72 -3.06
N ARG A 29 -4.64 -2.69 -2.33
CA ARG A 29 -4.06 -1.34 -2.44
C ARG A 29 -2.60 -1.29 -2.04
N PHE A 30 -2.22 -2.01 -0.98
CA PHE A 30 -0.85 -2.06 -0.53
C PHE A 30 0.06 -2.77 -1.54
N GLU A 31 -0.37 -3.91 -2.10
CA GLU A 31 0.37 -4.60 -3.16
C GLU A 31 0.55 -3.71 -4.38
N GLN A 32 -0.50 -3.00 -4.79
CA GLN A 32 -0.42 -2.05 -5.91
C GLN A 32 0.52 -0.87 -5.61
N GLU A 33 0.47 -0.33 -4.39
CA GLU A 33 1.40 0.71 -3.94
C GLU A 33 2.85 0.20 -3.96
N LYS A 34 3.08 -1.04 -3.52
CA LYS A 34 4.38 -1.69 -3.51
C LYS A 34 4.91 -1.93 -4.93
N GLU A 35 4.08 -2.39 -5.85
CA GLU A 35 4.46 -2.61 -7.25
C GLU A 35 4.81 -1.30 -7.97
N ASN A 36 3.98 -0.26 -7.78
CA ASN A 36 4.27 1.08 -8.29
C ASN A 36 5.56 1.65 -7.68
N GLY A 37 5.76 1.44 -6.37
CA GLY A 37 6.98 1.82 -5.67
C GLY A 37 8.22 1.14 -6.26
N TYR A 38 8.16 -0.16 -6.57
CA TYR A 38 9.23 -0.89 -7.22
C TYR A 38 9.58 -0.29 -8.59
N GLN A 39 8.58 -0.06 -9.44
CA GLN A 39 8.80 0.52 -10.77
C GLN A 39 9.50 1.89 -10.69
N LEU A 40 9.06 2.75 -9.79
CA LEU A 40 9.65 4.07 -9.58
C LEU A 40 11.10 3.98 -9.06
N LEU A 41 11.39 3.04 -8.16
CA LEU A 41 12.76 2.80 -7.68
C LEU A 41 13.67 2.34 -8.81
N VAL A 42 13.20 1.43 -9.68
CA VAL A 42 13.94 0.97 -10.86
C VAL A 42 14.22 2.13 -11.82
N GLU A 43 13.23 2.98 -12.08
CA GLU A 43 13.39 4.15 -12.96
C GLU A 43 14.42 5.13 -12.41
N LEU A 44 14.37 5.44 -11.11
CA LEU A 44 15.36 6.29 -10.45
C LEU A 44 16.77 5.69 -10.55
N CYS A 45 16.91 4.38 -10.33
CA CYS A 45 18.18 3.69 -10.51
C CYS A 45 18.68 3.75 -11.97
N TYR A 46 17.80 3.57 -12.95
CA TYR A 46 18.14 3.67 -14.36
C TYR A 46 18.63 5.06 -14.76
N LEU A 47 18.06 6.11 -14.16
CA LEU A 47 18.47 7.50 -14.37
C LEU A 47 19.75 7.88 -13.61
N GLY A 48 20.28 6.98 -12.75
CA GLY A 48 21.43 7.26 -11.90
C GLY A 48 21.10 8.07 -10.64
N GLU A 49 19.82 8.30 -10.36
CA GLU A 49 19.30 9.05 -9.20
C GLU A 49 19.26 8.17 -7.94
N TYR A 50 20.39 7.54 -7.60
CA TYR A 50 20.49 6.53 -6.55
C TYR A 50 20.15 7.07 -5.16
N ASP A 51 20.51 8.32 -4.88
CA ASP A 51 20.21 8.95 -3.60
C ASP A 51 18.71 9.20 -3.43
N MET A 52 18.02 9.60 -4.51
CA MET A 52 16.56 9.72 -4.48
C MET A 52 15.90 8.36 -4.33
N ALA A 53 16.38 7.33 -5.03
CA ALA A 53 15.89 5.96 -4.89
C ALA A 53 16.05 5.44 -3.44
N LYS A 54 17.22 5.65 -2.83
CA LYS A 54 17.49 5.32 -1.42
C LYS A 54 16.54 6.05 -0.47
N GLN A 55 16.37 7.36 -0.64
CA GLN A 55 15.46 8.14 0.20
C GLN A 55 14.02 7.68 0.06
N LEU A 56 13.56 7.37 -1.15
CA LEU A 56 12.22 6.89 -1.42
C LEU A 56 11.96 5.52 -0.77
N ALA A 57 12.89 4.58 -0.92
CA ALA A 57 12.83 3.27 -0.26
C ALA A 57 12.82 3.41 1.28
N ASN A 58 13.67 4.27 1.84
CA ASN A 58 13.74 4.52 3.27
C ASN A 58 12.49 5.21 3.85
N LYS A 59 11.81 6.06 3.08
CA LYS A 59 10.52 6.64 3.46
C LYS A 59 9.39 5.62 3.43
N ASN A 60 9.52 4.58 2.60
CA ASN A 60 8.50 3.56 2.39
C ASN A 60 9.01 2.16 2.78
N GLN A 61 9.58 2.03 3.99
CA GLN A 61 10.15 0.75 4.47
C GLN A 61 9.15 -0.41 4.42
N LYS A 62 7.86 -0.10 4.54
CA LYS A 62 6.75 -1.06 4.40
C LYS A 62 6.79 -1.82 3.07
N TRP A 63 7.32 -1.25 1.99
CA TRP A 63 7.45 -1.95 0.70
C TRP A 63 8.45 -3.10 0.75
N GLY A 64 9.41 -3.06 1.69
CA GLY A 64 10.42 -4.10 1.85
C GLY A 64 11.50 -4.05 0.78
N TYR A 65 11.78 -2.90 0.18
CA TYR A 65 12.86 -2.71 -0.79
C TYR A 65 13.97 -1.84 -0.23
N GLN A 66 15.17 -2.04 -0.76
CA GLN A 66 16.36 -1.21 -0.52
C GLN A 66 17.16 -1.04 -1.81
N ILE A 67 18.01 -0.03 -1.85
CA ILE A 67 18.88 0.23 -3.00
C ILE A 67 20.32 -0.11 -2.63
N VAL A 68 20.90 -1.10 -3.31
CA VAL A 68 22.28 -1.57 -3.12
C VAL A 68 22.99 -1.45 -4.45
N ASP A 69 24.08 -0.69 -4.49
CA ASP A 69 24.90 -0.45 -5.70
C ASP A 69 24.08 -0.04 -6.94
N GLY A 70 23.02 0.74 -6.74
CA GLY A 70 22.14 1.20 -7.81
C GLY A 70 21.11 0.16 -8.28
N VAL A 71 20.93 -0.93 -7.54
CA VAL A 71 19.95 -1.99 -7.84
C VAL A 71 18.90 -2.06 -6.73
N VAL A 72 17.64 -2.24 -7.13
CA VAL A 72 16.54 -2.50 -6.19
C VAL A 72 16.64 -3.94 -5.71
N MET A 73 16.74 -4.13 -4.40
CA MET A 73 16.79 -5.43 -3.74
C MET A 73 15.72 -5.51 -2.65
N ASP A 74 15.24 -6.72 -2.34
CA ASP A 74 14.43 -6.93 -1.16
C ASP A 74 15.25 -6.65 0.10
N ARG A 75 14.62 -5.99 1.08
CA ARG A 75 15.18 -5.76 2.40
C ARG A 75 15.09 -7.07 3.18
N ILE A 76 16.26 -7.59 3.55
CA ILE A 76 16.38 -8.72 4.47
C ILE A 76 16.52 -8.09 5.86
N ASP A 77 15.43 -8.06 6.63
CA ASP A 77 15.49 -7.77 8.07
C ASP A 77 16.01 -8.99 8.85
#